data_AF-V5BMK6-F1
#
_entry.id   AF-V5BMK6-F1
#
_cell.length_a   1.000
_cell.length_b   1.000
_cell.length_c   1.000
_cell.angle_alpha   90.00
_cell.angle_beta   90.00
_cell.angle_gamma   90.00
#
_symmetry.space_group_name_H-M   'P 1'
#
loop_
_entity.id
_entity.type
_entity.pdbx_description
1 polymer ?
#
loop_
_entity_poly.entity_id
_entity_poly.type
_entity_poly.pdbx_seq_one_letter_code
_entity_poly.pdbx_strand_id
1 'polypeptide(L)'
;MSDLTNSPPRPEQCLVIAEMNTHAFMFRGAGETRDRARSALLRAWTRHRTDLLAQYPEREATIPEAQEMEQHFRIVYLEFVLDGGYRDLNRIA
;
A
#
# COMPACT_ATOMS: atom_id res chain seq x y z
N MET A 1 9.38 -12.90 45.87
CA MET A 1 9.99 -13.75 44.82
C MET A 1 9.16 -13.58 43.57
N SER A 2 9.87 -13.25 42.50
CA SER A 2 9.43 -12.76 41.20
C SER A 2 8.54 -13.74 40.44
N ASP A 3 7.61 -13.21 39.65
CA ASP A 3 7.38 -13.65 38.27
C ASP A 3 6.58 -12.56 37.53
N LEU A 4 7.31 -11.54 37.07
CA LEU A 4 6.80 -10.41 36.29
C LEU A 4 7.47 -10.36 34.91
N THR A 5 7.76 -11.49 34.27
CA THR A 5 8.35 -11.48 32.92
C THR A 5 8.06 -12.76 32.16
N ASN A 6 6.82 -13.00 31.78
CA ASN A 6 6.57 -13.88 30.63
C ASN A 6 5.32 -13.44 29.86
N SER A 7 5.32 -12.19 29.43
CA SER A 7 4.46 -11.80 28.31
C SER A 7 5.03 -12.47 27.06
N PRO A 8 4.24 -13.20 26.27
CA PRO A 8 4.71 -13.69 24.97
C PRO A 8 5.23 -12.49 24.15
N PRO A 9 6.28 -12.67 23.33
CA PRO A 9 6.71 -11.61 22.43
C PRO A 9 5.49 -11.17 21.62
N ARG A 10 5.22 -9.85 21.61
CA ARG A 10 4.20 -9.32 20.70
C ARG A 10 4.59 -9.77 19.29
N PRO A 11 3.65 -10.28 18.48
CA PRO A 11 3.96 -10.56 17.09
C PRO A 11 4.51 -9.28 16.48
N GLU A 12 5.70 -9.36 15.87
CA GLU A 12 6.35 -8.23 15.22
C GLU A 12 5.33 -7.56 14.30
N GLN A 13 4.93 -6.33 14.63
CA GLN A 13 3.97 -5.64 13.79
C GLN A 13 4.72 -5.17 12.53
N CYS A 14 4.32 -5.68 11.37
CA CYS A 14 4.86 -5.27 10.08
C CYS A 14 3.94 -4.22 9.45
N LEU A 15 4.51 -3.11 8.99
CA LEU A 15 3.82 -2.18 8.10
C LEU A 15 4.35 -2.39 6.69
N VAL A 16 3.47 -2.73 5.76
CA VAL A 16 3.78 -2.86 4.34
C VAL A 16 3.10 -1.74 3.57
N ILE A 17 3.87 -1.05 2.73
CA ILE A 17 3.37 -0.07 1.77
C ILE A 17 3.54 -0.65 0.38
N ALA A 18 2.43 -0.80 -0.36
CA ALA A 18 2.43 -1.06 -1.78
C ALA A 18 2.40 0.28 -2.52
N GLU A 19 3.23 0.41 -3.55
CA GLU A 19 3.34 1.58 -4.41
C GLU A 19 3.23 1.20 -5.88
N MET A 20 2.47 1.97 -6.65
CA MET A 20 2.31 1.80 -8.09
C MET A 20 2.35 3.17 -8.75
N ASN A 21 3.29 3.34 -9.69
CA ASN A 21 3.48 4.59 -10.41
C ASN A 21 2.96 4.45 -11.83
N THR A 22 2.04 5.34 -12.19
CA THR A 22 1.64 5.61 -13.58
C THR A 22 2.45 6.80 -14.11
N HIS A 23 2.24 7.19 -15.37
CA HIS A 23 2.88 8.38 -15.91
C HIS A 23 2.54 9.67 -15.15
N ALA A 24 1.32 9.79 -14.61
CA ALA A 24 0.82 11.04 -14.00
C ALA A 24 0.51 10.94 -12.51
N PHE A 25 0.37 9.73 -11.97
CA PHE A 25 -0.11 9.49 -10.61
C PHE A 25 0.68 8.39 -9.91
N MET A 26 0.86 8.57 -8.61
CA MET A 26 1.38 7.56 -7.69
C MET A 26 0.24 7.09 -6.79
N PHE A 27 0.01 5.77 -6.79
CA PHE A 27 -0.98 5.13 -5.92
C PHE A 27 -0.28 4.36 -4.80
N ARG A 28 -0.82 4.48 -3.60
CA ARG A 28 -0.30 3.85 -2.38
C ARG A 28 -1.39 3.09 -1.66
N GLY A 29 -1.01 1.95 -1.09
CA GLY A 29 -1.83 1.18 -0.17
C GLY A 29 -1.00 0.70 1.01
N ALA A 30 -1.57 0.73 2.21
CA ALA A 30 -0.90 0.28 3.42
C ALA A 30 -1.62 -0.93 4.03
N GLY A 31 -0.87 -1.83 4.64
CA GLY A 31 -1.43 -2.98 5.36
C GLY A 31 -0.37 -3.76 6.12
N GLU A 32 -0.81 -4.69 6.96
CA GLU A 32 0.09 -5.54 7.76
C GLU A 32 0.81 -6.63 6.94
N THR A 33 0.36 -6.84 5.70
CA THR A 33 0.91 -7.80 4.75
C THR A 33 0.93 -7.20 3.35
N ARG A 34 1.74 -7.77 2.44
CA ARG A 34 1.74 -7.38 1.01
C ARG A 34 0.35 -7.47 0.39
N ASP A 35 -0.41 -8.52 0.68
CA ASP A 35 -1.76 -8.68 0.12
C ASP A 35 -2.74 -7.61 0.61
N ARG A 36 -2.66 -7.22 1.90
CA ARG A 36 -3.48 -6.14 2.46
C ARG A 36 -3.10 -4.79 1.86
N ALA A 37 -1.80 -4.52 1.74
CA ALA A 37 -1.28 -3.29 1.14
C ALA A 37 -1.64 -3.19 -0.35
N ARG A 38 -1.48 -4.28 -1.11
CA ARG A 38 -1.88 -4.40 -2.51
C ARG A 38 -3.38 -4.17 -2.67
N SER A 39 -4.20 -4.83 -1.86
CA SER A 39 -5.65 -4.66 -1.90
C SER A 39 -6.07 -3.21 -1.60
N ALA A 40 -5.39 -2.54 -0.66
CA ALA A 40 -5.63 -1.13 -0.38
C ALA A 40 -5.26 -0.22 -1.56
N LEU A 41 -4.14 -0.49 -2.22
CA LEU A 41 -3.71 0.23 -3.42
C LEU A 41 -4.70 0.06 -4.56
N LEU A 42 -5.14 -1.17 -4.83
CA LEU A 42 -6.09 -1.44 -5.91
C LEU A 42 -7.45 -0.78 -5.66
N ARG A 43 -7.90 -0.69 -4.40
CA ARG A 43 -9.10 0.09 -4.06
C ARG A 43 -8.93 1.59 -4.33
N ALA A 44 -7.75 2.14 -4.07
CA ALA A 44 -7.45 3.55 -4.38
C ALA A 44 -7.51 3.79 -5.90
N TRP A 45 -6.97 2.86 -6.71
CA TRP A 45 -7.11 2.90 -8.15
C TRP A 45 -8.58 2.81 -8.60
N THR A 46 -9.35 1.84 -8.10
CA THR A 46 -10.77 1.68 -8.47
C THR A 46 -11.55 2.96 -8.24
N ARG A 47 -11.37 3.61 -7.08
CA ARG A 47 -12.03 4.89 -6.79
C ARG A 47 -11.63 5.97 -7.80
N HIS A 48 -10.34 6.11 -8.07
CA HIS A 48 -9.85 7.08 -9.04
C HIS A 48 -10.40 6.82 -10.46
N ARG A 49 -10.42 5.55 -10.90
CA ARG A 49 -11.02 5.15 -12.17
C ARG A 49 -12.50 5.53 -12.24
N THR A 50 -13.28 5.24 -11.19
CA THR A 50 -14.68 5.63 -11.12
C THR A 50 -14.86 7.15 -11.25
N ASP A 51 -14.06 7.93 -10.53
CA ASP A 51 -14.12 9.39 -10.56
C ASP A 51 -13.72 9.96 -11.95
N LEU A 52 -12.77 9.32 -12.63
CA LEU A 52 -12.38 9.67 -14.00
C LEU A 52 -13.48 9.34 -15.01
N LEU A 53 -14.07 8.15 -14.94
CA LEU A 53 -15.10 7.71 -15.89
C LEU A 53 -16.42 8.44 -15.69
N ALA A 54 -16.72 8.94 -14.49
CA ALA A 54 -17.84 9.83 -14.25
C ALA A 54 -17.70 11.16 -15.04
N GLN A 55 -16.48 11.60 -15.31
CA GLN A 55 -16.19 12.82 -16.07
C GLN A 55 -15.95 12.55 -17.56
N TYR A 56 -15.39 11.38 -17.90
CA TYR A 56 -14.97 11.00 -19.24
C TYR A 56 -15.39 9.56 -19.56
N PRO A 57 -16.71 9.29 -19.69
CA PRO A 57 -17.23 7.92 -19.87
C PRO A 57 -16.70 7.25 -21.14
N GLU A 58 -16.41 8.01 -22.19
CA GLU A 58 -15.86 7.51 -23.45
C GLU A 58 -14.48 6.85 -23.31
N ARG A 59 -13.79 7.05 -22.18
CA ARG A 59 -12.46 6.49 -21.91
C ARG A 59 -12.49 5.09 -21.29
N GLU A 60 -13.66 4.52 -21.00
CA GLU A 60 -13.81 3.23 -20.31
C GLU A 60 -12.92 2.12 -20.89
N ALA A 61 -12.86 1.99 -22.22
CA ALA A 61 -12.08 0.97 -22.91
C ALA A 61 -10.55 1.18 -22.83
N THR A 62 -10.09 2.36 -22.41
CA THR A 62 -8.66 2.72 -22.36
C THR A 62 -8.11 2.80 -20.94
N ILE A 63 -8.98 2.88 -19.92
CA ILE A 63 -8.58 2.95 -18.52
C ILE A 63 -8.73 1.55 -17.90
N PRO A 64 -7.62 0.85 -17.57
CA PRO A 64 -7.65 -0.55 -17.17
C PRO A 64 -8.39 -0.79 -15.85
N GLU A 65 -8.99 -1.96 -15.72
CA GLU A 65 -9.60 -2.38 -14.46
C GLU A 65 -8.53 -2.71 -13.40
N ALA A 66 -8.93 -2.76 -12.13
CA ALA A 66 -7.99 -2.98 -11.03
C ALA A 66 -7.22 -4.32 -11.14
N GLN A 67 -7.85 -5.36 -11.68
CA GLN A 67 -7.23 -6.68 -11.88
C GLN A 67 -6.18 -6.67 -12.99
N GLU A 68 -6.24 -5.69 -13.89
CA GLU A 68 -5.34 -5.56 -15.03
C GLU A 68 -4.13 -4.67 -14.70
N MET A 69 -4.18 -3.91 -13.60
CA MET A 69 -3.15 -2.92 -13.27
C MET A 69 -1.74 -3.50 -13.20
N GLU A 70 -1.56 -4.73 -12.70
CA GLU A 70 -0.25 -5.37 -12.64
C GLU A 70 0.31 -5.84 -13.98
N GLN A 71 -0.53 -5.88 -15.02
CA GLN A 71 -0.09 -6.11 -16.39
C GLN A 71 0.48 -4.83 -17.02
N HIS A 72 0.04 -3.66 -16.54
CA HIS A 72 0.44 -2.34 -17.05
C HIS A 72 1.49 -1.63 -16.21
N PHE A 73 1.47 -1.84 -14.89
CA PHE A 73 2.29 -1.12 -13.93
C PHE A 73 2.85 -2.07 -12.89
N ARG A 74 4.13 -1.87 -12.54
CA ARG A 74 4.77 -2.63 -11.47
C ARG A 74 4.33 -2.10 -10.11
N ILE A 75 3.97 -3.02 -9.20
CA ILE A 75 3.80 -2.72 -7.78
C ILE A 75 5.12 -2.98 -7.03
N VAL A 76 5.60 -1.99 -6.29
CA VAL A 76 6.76 -2.07 -5.40
C VAL A 76 6.26 -2.15 -3.95
N TYR A 77 6.94 -2.92 -3.11
CA TYR A 77 6.60 -3.09 -1.70
C TYR A 77 7.72 -2.56 -0.81
N LEU A 78 7.37 -1.74 0.17
CA LEU A 78 8.23 -1.28 1.25
C LEU A 78 7.73 -1.92 2.56
N GLU A 79 8.60 -2.59 3.29
CA GLU A 79 8.25 -3.31 4.52
C GLU A 79 9.01 -2.71 5.70
N PHE A 80 8.30 -2.48 6.80
CA PHE A 80 8.81 -1.85 8.00
C PHE A 80 8.45 -2.71 9.22
N VAL A 81 9.43 -3.03 10.06
CA VAL A 81 9.21 -3.75 11.32
C VAL A 81 9.05 -2.72 12.44
N LEU A 82 7.87 -2.67 13.07
CA LEU A 82 7.48 -1.63 14.03
C LEU A 82 8.22 -1.73 15.38
N ASP A 83 8.84 -2.87 15.69
CA ASP A 83 9.56 -3.10 16.94
C ASP A 83 11.09 -2.85 16.84
N GLY A 84 11.61 -2.52 15.66
CA GLY A 84 13.02 -2.17 15.42
C GLY A 84 13.39 -0.72 15.71
N GLY A 85 12.45 0.05 16.26
CA GLY A 85 12.55 1.49 16.40
C GLY A 85 12.34 2.18 15.06
N TYR A 86 11.36 3.09 15.01
CA TYR A 86 11.46 4.24 14.12
C TYR A 86 12.72 5.06 14.49
N ARG A 87 13.90 4.58 14.09
CA ARG A 87 15.10 5.38 13.82
C ARG A 87 15.13 5.48 12.30
N ASP A 88 14.76 6.57 11.66
CA ASP A 88 15.06 7.95 11.99
C ASP A 88 14.03 8.83 11.28
N LEU A 89 13.40 9.74 12.03
CA LEU A 89 12.61 10.84 11.50
C LEU A 89 13.52 11.96 10.97
N ASN A 90 14.68 11.62 10.39
CA ASN A 90 15.48 12.54 9.58
C ASN A 90 14.82 12.71 8.21
N ARG A 91 13.69 13.40 8.29
CA ARG A 91 13.14 14.33 7.33
C ARG A 91 14.22 15.40 7.04
N ILE A 92 14.44 15.67 5.75
CA ILE A 92 15.04 16.86 5.14
C ILE A 92 16.57 17.03 5.24
N ALA A 93 17.26 16.77 4.13
CA ALA A 93 18.17 17.72 3.49
C ALA A 93 18.01 17.59 1.96
#